data_AF-A0A2G9XMP7-F1
#
_entry.id   AF-A0A2G9XMP7-F1
#
_cell.length_a   1.000
_cell.length_b   1.000
_cell.length_c   1.000
_cell.angle_alpha   90.00
_cell.angle_beta   90.00
_cell.angle_gamma   90.00
#
_symmetry.space_group_name_H-M   'P 1'
#
loop_
_entity.id
_entity.type
_entity.pdbx_description
1 polymer ?
#
loop_
_entity_poly.entity_id
_entity_poly.type
_entity_poly.pdbx_seq_one_letter_code
_entity_poly.pdbx_strand_id
1 'polypeptide(L)' 'MIATLVEAGHTINVIKEDPDDNRVLECAILAQATAIVSGDSHLLNLKTYAGIDINTASEFIKRMAW' A
#
# COMPACT_ATOMS: atom_id res chain seq x y z
N MET A 1 -13.32 5.29 -13.91
CA MET A 1 -12.84 3.94 -13.50
C MET A 1 -12.77 3.96 -11.99
N ILE A 2 -13.41 3.01 -11.29
CA ILE A 2 -13.49 2.99 -9.82
C ILE A 2 -12.61 1.90 -9.18
N ALA A 3 -12.19 0.91 -9.98
CA ALA A 3 -11.23 -0.13 -9.60
C ALA A 3 -10.63 -0.77 -10.86
N THR A 4 -9.46 -1.37 -10.71
CA THR A 4 -8.77 -2.19 -11.72
C THR A 4 -8.36 -3.51 -11.07
N LEU A 5 -8.66 -4.63 -11.71
CA LEU A 5 -8.19 -5.93 -11.26
C LEU A 5 -6.76 -6.15 -11.74
N VAL A 6 -5.88 -6.60 -10.85
CA VAL A 6 -4.50 -6.97 -11.15
C VAL A 6 -4.24 -8.39 -10.65
N GLU A 7 -3.43 -9.14 -11.41
CA GLU A 7 -2.92 -10.44 -10.97
C GLU A 7 -1.48 -10.30 -10.48
N ALA A 8 -1.23 -10.69 -9.23
CA ALA A 8 0.10 -10.68 -8.65
C ALA A 8 0.98 -11.76 -9.29
N GLY A 9 1.95 -11.38 -10.11
CA GLY A 9 2.90 -12.29 -10.74
C GLY A 9 4.08 -12.70 -9.85
N HIS A 10 4.26 -12.04 -8.70
CA HIS A 10 5.37 -12.25 -7.78
C HIS A 10 4.89 -12.15 -6.33
N THR A 11 5.45 -12.98 -5.46
CA THR A 11 5.14 -12.99 -4.03
C THR A 11 6.12 -12.09 -3.28
N ILE A 12 5.57 -11.16 -2.49
CA ILE A 12 6.31 -10.32 -1.56
C ILE A 12 6.21 -10.95 -0.16
N ASN A 13 7.31 -10.90 0.59
CA ASN A 13 7.38 -11.45 1.95
C ASN A 13 8.12 -10.47 2.87
N VAL A 14 7.46 -9.37 3.18
CA VAL A 14 7.99 -8.26 3.99
C VAL A 14 7.32 -8.22 5.35
N ILE A 15 6.00 -8.29 5.36
CA ILE A 15 5.19 -8.36 6.58
C ILE A 15 5.11 -9.83 6.96
N LYS A 16 5.77 -10.20 8.06
CA LYS A 16 5.87 -11.60 8.51
C LYS A 16 4.81 -11.96 9.54
N GLU A 17 4.36 -10.94 10.27
CA GLU A 17 3.34 -11.02 11.31
C GLU A 17 1.97 -11.33 10.69
N ASP A 18 1.69 -10.74 9.53
CA ASP A 18 0.54 -11.04 8.69
C ASP A 18 0.97 -11.15 7.21
N PRO A 19 1.25 -12.36 6.71
CA PRO A 19 1.66 -12.55 5.33
C PRO A 19 0.63 -12.10 4.28
N ASP A 20 -0.66 -12.04 4.63
CA ASP A 20 -1.71 -11.67 3.68
C ASP A 20 -1.64 -10.17 3.31
N ASP A 21 -1.13 -9.32 4.20
CA ASP A 21 -0.94 -7.90 3.94
C ASP A 21 0.10 -7.62 2.84
N ASN A 22 1.01 -8.56 2.56
CA ASN A 22 1.96 -8.43 1.45
C ASN A 22 1.25 -8.28 0.10
N ARG A 23 0.02 -8.81 -0.04
CA ARG A 23 -0.77 -8.68 -1.27
C ARG A 23 -1.16 -7.23 -1.56
N VAL A 24 -1.27 -6.38 -0.54
CA VAL A 24 -1.50 -4.94 -0.72
C VAL A 24 -0.28 -4.28 -1.35
N LEU A 25 0.92 -4.67 -0.93
CA LEU A 25 2.17 -4.17 -1.51
C LEU A 25 2.34 -4.62 -2.96
N GLU A 26 2.04 -5.89 -3.25
CA GLU A 26 2.07 -6.44 -4.62
C GLU A 26 1.13 -5.67 -5.56
N CYS A 27 -0.11 -5.44 -5.10
CA CYS A 27 -1.11 -4.68 -5.83
C CYS A 27 -0.65 -3.24 -6.10
N ALA A 28 -0.12 -2.56 -5.08
CA ALA A 28 0.33 -1.18 -5.20
C ALA A 28 1.49 -1.04 -6.20
N ILE A 29 2.43 -1.99 -6.22
CA ILE A 29 3.53 -2.00 -7.19
C ILE A 29 3.00 -2.19 -8.61
N LEU A 30 2.11 -3.17 -8.83
CA LEU A 30 1.56 -3.45 -10.16
C LEU A 30 0.68 -2.30 -10.68
N ALA A 31 -0.05 -1.64 -9.78
CA ALA A 31 -0.83 -0.45 -10.10
C ALA A 31 0.02 0.81 -10.28
N GLN A 32 1.34 0.75 -10.02
CA GLN A 32 2.24 1.92 -9.97
C GLN A 32 1.68 3.03 -9.08
N ALA A 33 1.12 2.62 -7.94
CA ALA A 33 0.51 3.54 -6.99
C ALA A 33 1.57 4.49 -6.41
N THR A 34 1.19 5.75 -6.21
CA THR A 34 2.04 6.72 -5.52
C THR A 34 1.87 6.67 -4.01
N ALA A 35 0.74 6.14 -3.53
CA ALA A 35 0.48 5.94 -2.12
C ALA A 35 -0.45 4.75 -1.85
N ILE A 36 -0.28 4.13 -0.68
CA ILE A 36 -1.22 3.22 -0.04
C ILE A 36 -1.90 3.98 1.10
N VAL A 37 -3.23 3.95 1.13
CA VAL A 37 -4.01 4.52 2.24
C VAL A 37 -4.63 3.38 3.02
N SER A 38 -4.21 3.21 4.28
CA SER A 38 -4.68 2.11 5.12
C SER A 38 -4.83 2.52 6.59
N GLY A 39 -5.68 1.80 7.32
CA GLY A 39 -5.73 1.82 8.78
C GLY A 39 -4.97 0.65 9.42
N ASP A 40 -4.43 -0.25 8.60
CA ASP A 40 -3.71 -1.43 9.06
C ASP A 40 -2.34 -1.07 9.64
N SER A 41 -2.05 -1.54 10.85
CA SER A 41 -0.82 -1.21 11.55
C SER A 41 0.43 -1.85 10.96
N HIS A 42 0.32 -3.05 10.39
CA HIS A 42 1.45 -3.75 9.77
C HIS A 42 1.94 -2.99 8.53
N LEU A 43 1.00 -2.53 7.69
CA LEU A 43 1.31 -1.67 6.55
C LEU A 43 1.86 -0.31 6.97
N LEU A 44 1.20 0.35 7.93
CA LEU A 44 1.62 1.69 8.39
C LEU A 44 3.01 1.69 9.03
N ASN A 45 3.41 0.60 9.69
CA ASN A 45 4.74 0.47 10.28
C ASN A 45 5.87 0.50 9.24
N LEU A 46 5.60 0.12 7.99
CA LEU A 46 6.59 0.20 6.90
C LEU A 46 6.87 1.65 6.49
N LYS A 47 5.89 2.56 6.65
CA LYS A 47 5.90 3.98 6.24
C LYS A 47 6.04 4.21 4.74
N THR A 48 6.99 3.55 4.10
CA THR A 48 7.26 3.62 2.66
C THR A 48 7.68 2.25 2.17
N TYR A 49 7.25 1.85 0.98
CA TYR A 49 7.71 0.61 0.35
C TYR A 49 7.88 0.79 -1.15
N ALA A 50 9.07 0.43 -1.68
CA ALA A 50 9.39 0.60 -3.11
C ALA A 50 9.13 2.03 -3.66
N GLY A 51 9.29 3.06 -2.82
CA GLY A 51 9.00 4.46 -3.18
C GLY A 51 7.52 4.87 -3.08
N ILE A 52 6.65 3.96 -2.65
CA ILE A 52 5.22 4.19 -2.42
C ILE A 52 5.02 4.60 -0.96
N ASP A 53 4.39 5.75 -0.73
CA ASP A 53 4.11 6.23 0.64
C ASP A 53 2.92 5.48 1.25
N ILE A 54 3.03 5.05 2.51
CA ILE A 54 1.95 4.38 3.23
C ILE A 54 1.45 5.31 4.33
N ASN A 55 0.20 5.75 4.21
CA ASN A 55 -0.37 6.78 5.07
C ASN A 55 -1.73 6.35 5.62
N THR A 56 -2.10 6.91 6.77
CA THR A 56 -3.51 6.91 7.18
C THR A 56 -4.33 7.79 6.24
N ALA A 57 -5.65 7.56 6.19
CA ALA A 57 -6.56 8.42 5.41
C ALA A 57 -6.46 9.90 5.82
N SER A 58 -6.35 10.16 7.12
CA SER A 58 -6.20 11.51 7.67
C SER A 58 -4.90 12.20 7.21
N GLU A 59 -3.78 11.47 7.19
CA GLU A 59 -2.50 12.01 6.71
C GLU A 59 -2.52 12.25 5.21
N PHE A 60 -3.10 11.32 4.45
CA PHE A 60 -3.23 11.44 3.00
C PHE A 60 -4.05 12.67 2.60
N ILE A 61 -5.21 12.89 3.22
CA ILE A 61 -6.04 14.07 2.98
C ILE A 61 -5.30 15.36 3.31
N LYS A 62 -4.56 15.41 4.43
CA LYS A 62 -3.76 16.59 4.80
C LYS A 62 -2.69 16.93 3.77
N ARG A 63 -2.06 15.92 3.14
CA ARG A 63 -1.09 16.11 2.06
C ARG A 63 -1.73 16.59 0.75
N MET A 64 -3.02 16.30 0.56
CA MET A 64 -3.78 16.72 -0.61
C MET A 64 -4.46 18.10 -0.47
N ALA A 65 -4.42 18.71 0.73
CA ALA A 65 -4.94 20.05 0.90
C ALA A 65 -4.03 21.05 0.17
N TRP A 66 -4.57 21.67 -0.89
CA TRP A 66 -3.96 22.75 -1.64
C TRP A 66 -4.30 24.10 -1.00
#